data_AF-A0A349N2Q4-F1
#
_entry.id   AF-A0A349N2Q4-F1
#
_cell.length_a   1.000
_cell.length_b   1.000
_cell.length_c   1.000
_cell.angle_alpha   90.00
_cell.angle_beta   90.00
_cell.angle_gamma   90.00
#
_symmetry.space_group_name_H-M   'P 1'
#
loop_
_entity.id
_entity.type
_entity.pdbx_description
1 polymer ?
#
loop_
_entity_poly.entity_id
_entity_poly.type
_entity_poly.pdbx_seq_one_letter_code
_entity_poly.pdbx_strand_id
1 'polypeptide(L)'
;MKYTARAAAAVLFILLAASGTGWAGAQTAAGPENGEKGKAVSQSMDAVPAVPSPAVQKKTAGFEDSVLLPVDGSPLTAGDFSFSGVSLGEPPEKAEQVMGNPISVSEGSLHKEYRWSGLTLTVNRSFPYRYMIRGDLSIPKTMENPGVSRIYADGQTLITRRGISVGARRENVIRTYGAPEQVLWDGTRKCFYFVYSGSGHMLVFTVRNDKVSAIEAAYPDARLVLSAAQQNQDAFQKRVHPGFLYSRDFSLAGYTPGHLFQEPSWDMWEKKVVNSREEIWYYPGYAVRMSMPDKKILMVFLRTPQMVTSRGLAVGDQLSTMEELYGKPQKMDADLSSDRPKSTYFYLSPDSENVLIFYADSTQGIIQGVLASENVKEGSLLSVH
;
A
#
# COMPACT_ATOMS: atom_id res chain seq x y z
N MET A 1 -0.62 -17.69 30.78
CA MET A 1 0.74 -17.69 30.23
C MET A 1 1.30 -16.28 30.35
N LYS A 2 2.57 -16.12 30.70
CA LYS A 2 3.28 -14.83 30.58
C LYS A 2 3.91 -14.79 29.20
N TYR A 3 4.01 -13.60 28.61
CA TYR A 3 4.59 -13.40 27.27
C TYR A 3 5.66 -12.32 27.38
N THR A 4 6.94 -12.70 27.46
CA THR A 4 8.04 -11.73 27.41
C THR A 4 8.47 -11.46 25.96
N ALA A 5 7.99 -10.35 25.40
CA ALA A 5 8.49 -9.81 24.13
C ALA A 5 9.92 -9.27 24.32
N ARG A 6 10.92 -10.16 24.38
CA ARG A 6 12.35 -9.80 24.51
C ARG A 6 12.89 -8.93 23.36
N ALA A 7 12.13 -8.75 22.28
CA ALA A 7 12.41 -7.79 21.23
C ALA A 7 12.25 -6.31 21.67
N ALA A 8 11.37 -6.00 22.63
CA ALA A 8 10.96 -4.62 22.90
C ALA A 8 12.09 -3.71 23.44
N ALA A 9 12.95 -4.22 24.31
CA ALA A 9 13.96 -3.41 24.99
C ALA A 9 15.15 -2.99 24.09
N ALA A 10 15.46 -3.76 23.04
CA ALA A 10 16.58 -3.47 22.13
C ALA A 10 16.15 -2.70 20.86
N VAL A 11 14.88 -2.79 20.45
CA VAL A 11 14.40 -2.18 19.20
C VAL A 11 14.21 -0.66 19.33
N LEU A 12 13.91 -0.14 20.52
CA LEU A 12 13.71 1.30 20.73
C LEU A 12 14.96 2.15 20.42
N PHE A 13 16.16 1.62 20.68
CA PHE A 13 17.43 2.28 20.35
C PHE A 13 17.71 2.38 18.84
N ILE A 14 17.16 1.45 18.04
CA ILE A 14 17.34 1.46 16.57
C ILE A 14 16.37 2.45 15.91
N LEU A 15 15.18 2.67 16.49
CA LEU A 15 14.23 3.69 16.03
C LEU A 15 14.70 5.12 16.37
N LEU A 16 15.25 5.35 17.57
CA LEU A 16 15.71 6.69 17.99
C LEU A 16 16.94 7.21 17.22
N ALA A 17 17.81 6.33 16.72
CA ALA A 17 18.99 6.72 15.95
C ALA A 17 18.68 7.27 14.53
N ALA A 18 17.41 7.29 14.11
CA ALA A 18 16.98 7.75 12.79
C ALA A 18 16.17 9.06 12.79
N SER A 19 15.77 9.58 13.95
CA SER A 19 15.12 10.90 14.12
C SER A 19 16.11 11.88 14.75
N GLY A 20 16.89 12.57 13.92
CA GLY A 20 18.18 13.13 14.33
C GLY A 20 18.17 14.44 15.15
N THR A 21 19.26 14.64 15.86
CA THR A 21 19.81 15.93 16.33
C THR A 21 21.32 15.92 16.16
N GLY A 22 21.93 17.04 15.78
CA GLY A 22 23.33 17.08 15.38
C GLY A 22 24.35 17.28 16.52
N TRP A 23 25.61 17.00 16.15
CA TRP A 23 26.85 17.62 16.63
C TRP A 23 27.37 17.33 18.07
N ALA A 24 28.39 16.47 18.15
CA ALA A 24 29.69 16.74 18.79
C ALA A 24 30.67 15.60 18.40
N GLY A 25 31.95 15.90 18.20
CA GLY A 25 32.91 14.94 17.61
C GLY A 25 33.89 14.30 18.59
N ALA A 26 34.51 13.19 18.14
CA ALA A 26 35.80 12.70 18.62
C ALA A 26 36.54 11.99 17.47
N GLN A 27 37.82 12.32 17.25
CA GLN A 27 38.67 11.73 16.19
C GLN A 27 39.31 10.42 16.66
N THR A 28 39.44 9.39 15.81
CA THR A 28 40.69 8.93 15.11
C THR A 28 40.42 7.49 14.60
N ALA A 29 41.15 6.83 13.68
CA ALA A 29 42.03 7.16 12.54
C ALA A 29 42.20 5.82 11.73
N ALA A 30 42.66 5.71 10.48
CA ALA A 30 43.23 6.64 9.49
C ALA A 30 42.74 6.29 8.06
N GLY A 31 43.52 6.59 7.00
CA GLY A 31 43.28 6.21 5.59
C GLY A 31 44.03 4.93 5.15
N PRO A 32 44.16 4.63 3.83
CA PRO A 32 44.23 5.56 2.68
C PRO A 32 42.96 5.55 1.78
N GLU A 33 42.50 6.68 1.24
CA GLU A 33 42.92 7.36 -0.02
C GLU A 33 42.59 6.64 -1.34
N ASN A 34 41.53 7.08 -2.03
CA ASN A 34 41.61 7.95 -3.23
C ASN A 34 40.20 8.22 -3.82
N GLY A 35 39.94 9.45 -4.32
CA GLY A 35 38.67 9.76 -5.02
C GLY A 35 38.01 11.14 -4.79
N GLU A 36 38.79 12.21 -4.67
CA GLU A 36 38.29 13.61 -4.75
C GLU A 36 37.76 13.89 -6.19
N LYS A 37 36.75 14.72 -6.56
CA LYS A 37 36.24 16.05 -6.14
C LYS A 37 34.74 16.17 -6.57
N GLY A 38 33.94 17.17 -6.18
CA GLY A 38 34.29 18.48 -5.61
C GLY A 38 33.13 19.26 -4.95
N LYS A 39 33.44 20.52 -4.60
CA LYS A 39 32.80 21.34 -3.55
C LYS A 39 31.49 22.05 -3.93
N ALA A 40 30.68 22.30 -2.90
CA ALA A 40 29.74 23.43 -2.86
C ALA A 40 30.43 24.70 -2.29
N VAL A 41 29.94 25.89 -2.68
CA VAL A 41 30.17 27.17 -1.98
C VAL A 41 28.86 27.96 -1.99
N SER A 42 28.48 28.52 -0.85
CA SER A 42 27.30 29.36 -0.67
C SER A 42 27.61 30.84 -0.91
N GLN A 43 26.66 31.60 -1.44
CA GLN A 43 26.58 33.05 -1.24
C GLN A 43 25.14 33.50 -1.00
N SER A 44 24.99 34.46 -0.08
CA SER A 44 23.75 35.10 0.34
C SER A 44 23.48 36.38 -0.46
N MET A 45 22.20 36.72 -0.71
CA MET A 45 21.79 38.08 -1.07
C MET A 45 20.32 38.35 -0.71
N ASP A 46 19.98 39.64 -0.62
CA ASP A 46 18.96 40.16 0.29
C ASP A 46 17.49 40.07 -0.16
N ALA A 47 16.60 40.30 0.82
CA ALA A 47 15.16 40.39 0.63
C ALA A 47 14.71 41.75 0.06
N VAL A 48 13.70 41.73 -0.81
CA VAL A 48 12.91 42.90 -1.21
C VAL A 48 11.42 42.54 -1.11
N PRO A 49 10.57 43.33 -0.43
CA PRO A 49 9.15 43.01 -0.26
C PRO A 49 8.33 43.42 -1.49
N ALA A 50 7.40 42.56 -1.92
CA ALA A 50 6.41 42.89 -2.94
C ALA A 50 5.02 43.07 -2.32
N VAL A 51 4.37 44.20 -2.62
CA VAL A 51 3.03 44.57 -2.14
C VAL A 51 1.95 43.90 -3.01
N PRO A 52 0.84 43.38 -2.45
CA PRO A 52 -0.16 42.63 -3.21
C PRO A 52 -1.17 43.52 -3.96
N SER A 53 -1.76 42.99 -5.04
CA SER A 53 -2.93 43.54 -5.74
C SER A 53 -3.70 42.45 -6.52
N PRO A 54 -4.98 42.65 -6.87
CA PRO A 54 -6.00 41.70 -6.43
C PRO A 54 -6.51 40.66 -7.46
N ALA A 55 -6.91 39.52 -6.89
CA ALA A 55 -7.99 38.61 -7.27
C ALA A 55 -8.39 38.43 -8.75
N VAL A 56 -8.09 37.23 -9.28
CA VAL A 56 -9.02 36.51 -10.18
C VAL A 56 -9.22 35.10 -9.63
N GLN A 57 -10.38 34.85 -9.01
CA GLN A 57 -10.73 33.51 -8.52
C GLN A 57 -11.16 32.60 -9.68
N LYS A 58 -10.27 31.72 -10.14
CA LYS A 58 -10.68 30.43 -10.69
C LYS A 58 -10.68 29.41 -9.55
N LYS A 59 -11.86 28.91 -9.17
CA LYS A 59 -11.99 27.72 -8.30
C LYS A 59 -11.52 26.48 -9.06
N THR A 60 -10.21 26.29 -9.14
CA THR A 60 -9.65 24.95 -9.29
C THR A 60 -9.82 24.27 -7.94
N ALA A 61 -10.64 23.21 -7.88
CA ALA A 61 -10.76 22.40 -6.67
C ALA A 61 -9.50 21.54 -6.52
N GLY A 62 -8.41 22.16 -6.07
CA GLY A 62 -7.28 21.41 -5.56
C GLY A 62 -7.74 20.64 -4.33
N PHE A 63 -7.72 19.30 -4.40
CA PHE A 63 -7.75 18.47 -3.21
C PHE A 63 -6.50 18.84 -2.40
N GLU A 64 -6.68 19.49 -1.25
CA GLU A 64 -5.57 19.79 -0.36
C GLU A 64 -4.97 18.48 0.18
N ASP A 65 -3.64 18.46 0.34
CA ASP A 65 -2.88 17.33 0.91
C ASP A 65 -3.18 17.04 2.39
N SER A 66 -4.18 17.73 2.97
CA SER A 66 -4.41 17.90 4.41
C SER A 66 -5.60 17.09 4.96
N VAL A 67 -6.62 16.80 4.16
CA VAL A 67 -7.89 16.24 4.67
C VAL A 67 -7.89 14.71 4.61
N LEU A 68 -7.82 14.10 5.80
CA LEU A 68 -8.16 12.69 5.97
C LEU A 68 -9.67 12.49 5.94
N LEU A 69 -10.13 11.57 5.10
CA LEU A 69 -11.54 11.17 5.05
C LEU A 69 -11.93 10.39 6.33
N PRO A 70 -13.21 10.37 6.71
CA PRO A 70 -13.68 9.49 7.78
C PRO A 70 -13.46 8.01 7.41
N VAL A 71 -13.44 7.15 8.43
CA VAL A 71 -13.50 5.71 8.22
C VAL A 71 -14.91 5.34 7.75
N ASP A 72 -15.01 4.55 6.69
CA ASP A 72 -16.26 3.98 6.17
C ASP A 72 -16.18 2.45 6.18
N GLY A 73 -16.77 1.83 7.21
CA GLY A 73 -16.88 0.39 7.35
C GLY A 73 -17.98 -0.25 6.48
N SER A 74 -18.63 0.51 5.59
CA SER A 74 -19.71 -0.01 4.74
C SER A 74 -19.16 -1.01 3.70
N PRO A 75 -19.74 -2.21 3.56
CA PRO A 75 -19.34 -3.19 2.54
C PRO A 75 -19.33 -2.60 1.13
N LEU A 76 -18.47 -3.13 0.25
CA LEU A 76 -18.44 -2.72 -1.15
C LEU A 76 -19.73 -3.11 -1.87
N THR A 77 -20.23 -2.20 -2.69
CA THR A 77 -21.45 -2.35 -3.50
C THR A 77 -21.11 -2.24 -4.99
N ALA A 78 -21.98 -2.72 -5.88
CA ALA A 78 -21.77 -2.58 -7.32
C ALA A 78 -21.54 -1.11 -7.77
N GLY A 79 -22.15 -0.15 -7.07
CA GLY A 79 -21.95 1.28 -7.33
C GLY A 79 -20.55 1.82 -7.01
N ASP A 80 -19.76 1.11 -6.21
CA ASP A 80 -18.36 1.48 -5.92
C ASP A 80 -17.41 1.17 -7.10
N PHE A 81 -17.85 0.35 -8.06
CA PHE A 81 -17.15 -0.01 -9.31
C PHE A 81 -17.64 0.81 -10.52
N SER A 82 -18.43 1.86 -10.27
CA SER A 82 -18.94 2.79 -11.28
C SER A 82 -18.32 4.18 -11.10
N PHE A 83 -18.15 4.91 -12.21
CA PHE A 83 -17.56 6.25 -12.19
C PHE A 83 -18.37 7.22 -13.05
N SER A 84 -18.60 8.43 -12.54
CA SER A 84 -19.35 9.47 -13.26
C SER A 84 -20.69 8.97 -13.85
N GLY A 85 -21.38 8.06 -13.16
CA GLY A 85 -22.64 7.47 -13.64
C GLY A 85 -22.51 6.46 -14.79
N VAL A 86 -21.31 5.96 -15.07
CA VAL A 86 -21.00 4.88 -16.02
C VAL A 86 -20.53 3.64 -15.27
N SER A 87 -21.10 2.48 -15.62
CA SER A 87 -20.80 1.17 -15.02
C SER A 87 -20.25 0.19 -16.06
N LEU A 88 -19.60 -0.88 -15.59
CA LEU A 88 -19.21 -2.00 -16.44
C LEU A 88 -20.46 -2.67 -17.05
N GLY A 89 -20.37 -3.09 -18.31
CA GLY A 89 -21.47 -3.67 -19.08
C GLY A 89 -22.42 -2.64 -19.74
N GLU A 90 -22.34 -1.36 -19.39
CA GLU A 90 -23.16 -0.32 -20.04
C GLU A 90 -22.70 -0.05 -21.49
N PRO A 91 -23.59 0.45 -22.37
CA PRO A 91 -23.24 0.83 -23.73
C PRO A 91 -22.50 2.19 -23.76
N PRO A 92 -21.55 2.42 -24.69
CA PRO A 92 -20.71 3.63 -24.72
C PRO A 92 -21.50 4.95 -24.84
N GLU A 93 -22.68 4.91 -25.44
CA GLU A 93 -23.59 6.05 -25.58
C GLU A 93 -23.98 6.64 -24.21
N LYS A 94 -23.97 5.81 -23.15
CA LYS A 94 -24.19 6.25 -21.76
C LYS A 94 -23.04 7.13 -21.26
N ALA A 95 -21.81 6.79 -21.62
CA ALA A 95 -20.63 7.57 -21.29
C ALA A 95 -20.61 8.91 -22.03
N GLU A 96 -20.95 8.90 -23.32
CA GLU A 96 -21.09 10.12 -24.13
C GLU A 96 -22.20 11.04 -23.60
N GLN A 97 -23.33 10.48 -23.12
CA GLN A 97 -24.41 11.25 -22.52
C GLN A 97 -23.98 11.99 -21.23
N VAL A 98 -23.17 11.37 -20.37
CA VAL A 98 -22.83 11.93 -19.05
C VAL A 98 -21.53 12.74 -19.06
N MET A 99 -20.57 12.39 -19.93
CA MET A 99 -19.25 13.03 -20.00
C MET A 99 -19.03 13.90 -21.24
N GLY A 100 -20.02 13.95 -22.14
CA GLY A 100 -19.91 14.60 -23.44
C GLY A 100 -19.04 13.82 -24.43
N ASN A 101 -18.78 14.42 -25.59
CA ASN A 101 -18.03 13.76 -26.66
C ASN A 101 -16.58 13.43 -26.24
N PRO A 102 -16.04 12.25 -26.62
CA PRO A 102 -14.64 11.91 -26.39
C PRO A 102 -13.70 12.79 -27.22
N ILE A 103 -12.48 12.97 -26.71
CA ILE A 103 -11.37 13.66 -27.42
C ILE A 103 -10.86 12.77 -28.57
N SER A 104 -10.84 11.46 -28.38
CA SER A 104 -10.55 10.49 -29.44
C SER A 104 -11.25 9.15 -29.23
N VAL A 105 -11.53 8.47 -30.34
CA VAL A 105 -12.01 7.09 -30.36
C VAL A 105 -11.04 6.27 -31.21
N SER A 106 -10.54 5.16 -30.66
CA SER A 106 -9.70 4.20 -31.37
C SER A 106 -10.48 2.91 -31.60
N GLU A 107 -10.45 2.39 -32.83
CA GLU A 107 -11.23 1.20 -33.22
C GLU A 107 -10.30 0.01 -33.47
N GLY A 108 -10.27 -0.92 -32.52
CA GLY A 108 -9.61 -2.22 -32.64
C GLY A 108 -10.55 -3.32 -33.13
N SER A 109 -9.98 -4.52 -33.34
CA SER A 109 -10.71 -5.68 -33.86
C SER A 109 -11.79 -6.21 -32.92
N LEU A 110 -11.52 -6.24 -31.60
CA LEU A 110 -12.45 -6.75 -30.58
C LEU A 110 -12.83 -5.70 -29.52
N HIS A 111 -12.15 -4.56 -29.51
CA HIS A 111 -12.37 -3.50 -28.54
C HIS A 111 -12.43 -2.13 -29.23
N LYS A 112 -13.20 -1.20 -28.66
CA LYS A 112 -13.05 0.24 -28.94
C LYS A 112 -12.51 0.93 -27.69
N GLU A 113 -11.66 1.92 -27.86
CA GLU A 113 -11.21 2.79 -26.77
C GLU A 113 -11.76 4.21 -26.98
N TYR A 114 -12.41 4.76 -25.96
CA TYR A 114 -12.93 6.12 -25.93
C TYR A 114 -12.13 6.91 -24.90
N ARG A 115 -11.56 8.06 -25.26
CA ARG A 115 -10.68 8.84 -24.39
C ARG A 115 -11.21 10.24 -24.14
N TRP A 116 -11.30 10.61 -22.87
CA TRP A 116 -11.51 11.97 -22.38
C TRP A 116 -10.26 12.46 -21.64
N SER A 117 -10.28 13.69 -21.12
CA SER A 117 -9.16 14.22 -20.34
C SER A 117 -9.02 13.47 -19.00
N GLY A 118 -7.97 12.67 -18.88
CA GLY A 118 -7.68 11.86 -17.68
C GLY A 118 -8.48 10.57 -17.54
N LEU A 119 -9.15 10.11 -18.60
CA LEU A 119 -10.03 8.94 -18.59
C LEU A 119 -9.98 8.18 -19.92
N THR A 120 -9.87 6.86 -19.86
CA THR A 120 -10.04 5.95 -21.00
C THR A 120 -11.06 4.86 -20.66
N LEU A 121 -12.07 4.70 -21.51
CA LEU A 121 -13.00 3.56 -21.49
C LEU A 121 -12.60 2.55 -22.56
N THR A 122 -12.51 1.28 -22.21
CA THR A 122 -12.41 0.17 -23.17
C THR A 122 -13.77 -0.51 -23.26
N VAL A 123 -14.25 -0.77 -24.48
CA VAL A 123 -15.57 -1.33 -24.77
C VAL A 123 -15.41 -2.60 -25.59
N ASN A 124 -15.96 -3.71 -25.11
CA ASN A 124 -15.96 -4.98 -25.82
C ASN A 124 -16.98 -4.96 -26.97
N ARG A 125 -16.53 -5.39 -28.16
CA ARG A 125 -17.37 -5.54 -29.35
C ARG A 125 -17.74 -7.00 -29.54
N SER A 126 -18.98 -7.28 -29.92
CA SER A 126 -19.36 -8.61 -30.42
C SER A 126 -18.47 -9.02 -31.61
N PHE A 127 -18.11 -10.31 -31.67
CA PHE A 127 -17.45 -10.86 -32.85
C PHE A 127 -18.29 -10.59 -34.12
N PRO A 128 -17.67 -10.29 -35.27
CA PRO A 128 -18.42 -10.15 -36.51
C PRO A 128 -19.18 -11.44 -36.83
N TYR A 129 -20.48 -11.34 -37.11
CA TYR A 129 -21.41 -12.47 -37.30
C TYR A 129 -20.86 -13.59 -38.20
N ARG A 130 -20.14 -13.23 -39.27
CA ARG A 130 -19.47 -14.16 -40.20
C ARG A 130 -18.52 -15.17 -39.55
N TYR A 131 -17.98 -14.85 -38.36
CA TYR A 131 -17.13 -15.75 -37.58
C TYR A 131 -17.95 -16.55 -36.56
N MET A 132 -19.00 -15.98 -35.97
CA MET A 132 -19.86 -16.66 -35.00
C MET A 132 -20.61 -17.87 -35.58
N ILE A 133 -20.92 -17.84 -36.89
CA ILE A 133 -21.58 -18.94 -37.60
C ILE A 133 -20.62 -20.05 -38.07
N ARG A 134 -19.30 -19.88 -37.92
CA ARG A 134 -18.31 -20.89 -38.34
C ARG A 134 -18.17 -21.97 -37.28
N GLY A 135 -18.69 -23.16 -37.57
CA GLY A 135 -18.56 -24.34 -36.71
C GLY A 135 -17.15 -24.91 -36.59
N ASP A 136 -16.21 -24.47 -37.45
CA ASP A 136 -14.80 -24.89 -37.44
C ASP A 136 -13.89 -23.98 -36.60
N LEU A 137 -14.41 -22.86 -36.08
CA LEU A 137 -13.68 -21.97 -35.19
C LEU A 137 -14.06 -22.21 -33.72
N SER A 138 -13.08 -22.57 -32.89
CA SER A 138 -13.22 -22.68 -31.44
C SER A 138 -13.24 -21.30 -30.75
N ILE A 139 -14.13 -20.41 -31.19
CA ILE A 139 -14.35 -19.08 -30.59
C ILE A 139 -15.67 -19.04 -29.79
N PRO A 140 -15.75 -18.20 -28.74
CA PRO A 140 -17.02 -17.99 -28.04
C PRO A 140 -18.12 -17.49 -28.99
N LYS A 141 -19.26 -18.18 -29.00
CA LYS A 141 -20.45 -17.78 -29.79
C LYS A 141 -21.19 -16.56 -29.22
N THR A 142 -20.75 -16.07 -28.07
CA THR A 142 -21.21 -14.85 -27.40
C THR A 142 -19.97 -14.15 -26.84
N MET A 143 -19.88 -12.83 -26.98
CA MET A 143 -18.85 -12.07 -26.29
C MET A 143 -19.17 -12.05 -24.79
N GLU A 144 -18.24 -12.50 -23.96
CA GLU A 144 -18.35 -12.32 -22.51
C GLU A 144 -18.23 -10.83 -22.19
N ASN A 145 -19.11 -10.34 -21.31
CA ASN A 145 -19.10 -8.94 -20.86
C ASN A 145 -19.14 -7.92 -22.01
N PRO A 146 -20.23 -7.85 -22.80
CA PRO A 146 -20.41 -6.83 -23.83
C PRO A 146 -20.57 -5.44 -23.21
N GLY A 147 -20.26 -4.38 -23.96
CA GLY A 147 -20.30 -3.00 -23.46
C GLY A 147 -18.98 -2.57 -22.81
N VAL A 148 -19.02 -1.58 -21.91
CA VAL A 148 -17.85 -1.07 -21.20
C VAL A 148 -17.21 -2.19 -20.38
N SER A 149 -15.97 -2.55 -20.71
CA SER A 149 -15.22 -3.66 -20.10
C SER A 149 -14.12 -3.20 -19.15
N ARG A 150 -13.67 -1.94 -19.28
CA ARG A 150 -12.66 -1.32 -18.43
C ARG A 150 -12.88 0.18 -18.37
N ILE A 151 -12.74 0.76 -17.19
CA ILE A 151 -12.71 2.19 -16.93
C ILE A 151 -11.38 2.51 -16.26
N TYR A 152 -10.50 3.26 -16.93
CA TYR A 152 -9.17 3.61 -16.43
C TYR A 152 -9.02 5.14 -16.35
N ALA A 153 -8.69 5.64 -15.16
CA ALA A 153 -8.58 7.06 -14.86
C ALA A 153 -7.19 7.42 -14.32
N ASP A 154 -6.54 8.39 -14.95
CA ASP A 154 -5.20 8.89 -14.59
C ASP A 154 -5.13 10.43 -14.46
N GLY A 155 -6.27 11.11 -14.61
CA GLY A 155 -6.42 12.54 -14.32
C GLY A 155 -7.34 12.85 -13.14
N GLN A 156 -7.21 14.07 -12.60
CA GLN A 156 -7.91 14.55 -11.41
C GLN A 156 -9.42 14.82 -11.60
N THR A 157 -9.94 14.66 -12.82
CA THR A 157 -11.33 14.95 -13.20
C THR A 157 -12.33 13.96 -12.63
N LEU A 158 -11.90 12.74 -12.31
CA LEU A 158 -12.74 11.67 -11.80
C LEU A 158 -12.65 11.55 -10.29
N ILE A 159 -13.83 11.44 -9.65
CA ILE A 159 -14.00 11.16 -8.24
C ILE A 159 -14.85 9.88 -8.13
N THR A 160 -14.36 8.90 -7.38
CA THR A 160 -15.09 7.67 -7.06
C THR A 160 -16.30 7.95 -6.16
N ARG A 161 -17.22 6.99 -6.06
CA ARG A 161 -18.39 7.08 -5.17
C ARG A 161 -18.02 7.42 -3.71
N ARG A 162 -16.86 6.98 -3.23
CA ARG A 162 -16.37 7.22 -1.86
C ARG A 162 -15.40 8.40 -1.73
N GLY A 163 -15.39 9.32 -2.71
CA GLY A 163 -14.65 10.58 -2.61
C GLY A 163 -13.16 10.52 -2.96
N ILE A 164 -12.64 9.36 -3.39
CA ILE A 164 -11.25 9.22 -3.84
C ILE A 164 -11.11 9.68 -5.29
N SER A 165 -10.06 10.46 -5.58
CA SER A 165 -9.65 10.89 -6.93
C SER A 165 -8.17 10.59 -7.18
N VAL A 166 -7.72 10.75 -8.42
CA VAL A 166 -6.27 10.80 -8.70
C VAL A 166 -5.67 12.01 -7.98
N GLY A 167 -4.54 11.80 -7.31
CA GLY A 167 -3.89 12.76 -6.41
C GLY A 167 -4.25 12.59 -4.93
N ALA A 168 -5.34 11.89 -4.59
CA ALA A 168 -5.72 11.65 -3.21
C ALA A 168 -4.68 10.83 -2.44
N ARG A 169 -4.54 11.08 -1.14
CA ARG A 169 -3.65 10.32 -0.25
C ARG A 169 -4.07 8.84 -0.16
N ARG A 170 -3.11 7.92 -0.21
CA ARG A 170 -3.29 6.47 -0.06
C ARG A 170 -4.11 6.10 1.18
N GLU A 171 -3.86 6.77 2.31
CA GLU A 171 -4.58 6.50 3.56
C GLU A 171 -6.11 6.70 3.40
N ASN A 172 -6.54 7.67 2.58
CA ASN A 172 -7.97 7.88 2.33
C ASN A 172 -8.60 6.69 1.60
N VAL A 173 -7.86 5.97 0.75
CA VAL A 173 -8.35 4.76 0.05
C VAL A 173 -8.70 3.69 1.07
N ILE A 174 -7.77 3.34 1.96
CA ILE A 174 -7.96 2.26 2.95
C ILE A 174 -8.92 2.66 4.07
N ARG A 175 -9.10 3.96 4.35
CA ARG A 175 -10.14 4.46 5.26
C ARG A 175 -11.54 4.38 4.67
N THR A 176 -11.71 4.51 3.35
CA THR A 176 -13.03 4.52 2.70
C THR A 176 -13.44 3.20 2.06
N TYR A 177 -12.50 2.36 1.64
CA TYR A 177 -12.73 1.04 1.05
C TYR A 177 -12.36 -0.12 1.99
N GLY A 178 -11.79 0.16 3.15
CA GLY A 178 -11.27 -0.83 4.09
C GLY A 178 -9.98 -1.50 3.62
N ALA A 179 -9.71 -2.70 4.12
CA ALA A 179 -8.52 -3.46 3.74
C ALA A 179 -8.63 -3.96 2.28
N PRO A 180 -7.62 -3.71 1.43
CA PRO A 180 -7.53 -4.33 0.11
C PRO A 180 -7.58 -5.86 0.20
N GLU A 181 -8.11 -6.50 -0.83
CA GLU A 181 -8.04 -7.95 -0.98
C GLU A 181 -6.57 -8.38 -1.17
N GLN A 182 -5.86 -7.65 -2.03
CA GLN A 182 -4.43 -7.77 -2.28
C GLN A 182 -3.76 -6.40 -2.38
N VAL A 183 -2.51 -6.33 -1.91
CA VAL A 183 -1.58 -5.23 -2.18
C VAL A 183 -0.39 -5.80 -2.94
N LEU A 184 -0.25 -5.41 -4.21
CA LEU A 184 0.82 -5.87 -5.09
C LEU A 184 1.84 -4.76 -5.29
N TRP A 185 3.12 -5.11 -5.43
CA TRP A 185 4.21 -4.16 -5.66
C TRP A 185 4.81 -4.34 -7.06
N ASP A 186 4.80 -3.28 -7.87
CA ASP A 186 5.58 -3.21 -9.11
C ASP A 186 6.90 -2.48 -8.82
N GLY A 187 7.96 -3.25 -8.59
CA GLY A 187 9.30 -2.74 -8.34
C GLY A 187 9.94 -1.99 -9.52
N THR A 188 9.44 -2.19 -10.75
CA THR A 188 9.90 -1.49 -11.97
C THR A 188 9.26 -0.11 -12.07
N ARG A 189 7.95 -0.02 -11.83
CA ARG A 189 7.19 1.25 -11.85
C ARG A 189 7.20 2.00 -10.51
N LYS A 190 7.81 1.39 -9.48
CA LYS A 190 7.86 1.81 -8.08
C LYS A 190 6.48 2.29 -7.58
N CYS A 191 5.48 1.43 -7.72
CA CYS A 191 4.11 1.69 -7.28
C CYS A 191 3.41 0.44 -6.74
N PHE A 192 2.43 0.64 -5.86
CA PHE A 192 1.55 -0.41 -5.37
C PHE A 192 0.24 -0.45 -6.16
N TYR A 193 -0.35 -1.64 -6.26
CA TYR A 193 -1.73 -1.84 -6.71
C TYR A 193 -2.56 -2.31 -5.53
N PHE A 194 -3.52 -1.51 -5.09
CA PHE A 194 -4.48 -1.87 -4.05
C PHE A 194 -5.71 -2.43 -4.75
N VAL A 195 -5.86 -3.75 -4.70
CA VAL A 195 -6.90 -4.49 -5.41
C VAL A 195 -8.06 -4.76 -4.47
N TYR A 196 -9.25 -4.39 -4.91
CA TYR A 196 -10.53 -4.71 -4.30
C TYR A 196 -11.38 -5.47 -5.32
N SER A 197 -12.19 -6.42 -4.88
CA SER A 197 -13.21 -7.03 -5.73
C SER A 197 -14.55 -7.16 -5.01
N GLY A 198 -15.63 -7.25 -5.79
CA GLY A 198 -16.99 -7.30 -5.30
C GLY A 198 -17.98 -7.26 -6.46
N SER A 199 -19.16 -7.85 -6.27
CA SER A 199 -20.23 -7.85 -7.28
C SER A 199 -19.85 -8.37 -8.68
N GLY A 200 -18.80 -9.19 -8.80
CA GLY A 200 -18.28 -9.67 -10.10
C GLY A 200 -17.39 -8.67 -10.83
N HIS A 201 -16.86 -7.67 -10.13
CA HIS A 201 -15.99 -6.61 -10.64
C HIS A 201 -14.72 -6.48 -9.79
N MET A 202 -13.71 -5.82 -10.35
CA MET A 202 -12.45 -5.47 -9.71
C MET A 202 -12.27 -3.94 -9.75
N LEU A 203 -11.72 -3.38 -8.67
CA LEU A 203 -11.33 -1.98 -8.54
C LEU A 203 -9.87 -1.94 -8.06
N VAL A 204 -9.01 -1.24 -8.80
CA VAL A 204 -7.58 -1.13 -8.51
C VAL A 204 -7.19 0.33 -8.35
N PHE A 205 -6.61 0.68 -7.21
CA PHE A 205 -5.93 1.97 -7.02
C PHE A 205 -4.43 1.76 -7.22
N THR A 206 -3.86 2.43 -8.23
CA THR A 206 -2.40 2.51 -8.38
C THR A 206 -1.88 3.61 -7.49
N VAL A 207 -0.99 3.28 -6.55
CA VAL A 207 -0.46 4.20 -5.54
C VAL A 207 1.04 4.39 -5.75
N ARG A 208 1.49 5.65 -5.84
CA ARG A 208 2.90 6.04 -5.95
C ARG A 208 3.16 7.22 -5.02
N ASN A 209 4.24 7.16 -4.23
CA ASN A 209 4.66 8.22 -3.30
C ASN A 209 3.51 8.72 -2.40
N ASP A 210 2.85 7.79 -1.71
CA ASP A 210 1.67 8.02 -0.84
C ASP A 210 0.42 8.59 -1.52
N LYS A 211 0.38 8.72 -2.85
CA LYS A 211 -0.78 9.26 -3.60
C LYS A 211 -1.31 8.29 -4.64
N VAL A 212 -2.62 8.33 -4.87
CA VAL A 212 -3.28 7.62 -5.98
C VAL A 212 -2.84 8.26 -7.30
N SER A 213 -2.17 7.50 -8.17
CA SER A 213 -1.76 7.95 -9.50
C SER A 213 -2.69 7.49 -10.62
N ALA A 214 -3.45 6.41 -10.39
CA ALA A 214 -4.49 5.95 -11.31
C ALA A 214 -5.55 5.12 -10.58
N ILE A 215 -6.75 5.05 -11.13
CA ILE A 215 -7.89 4.27 -10.63
C ILE A 215 -8.45 3.45 -11.81
N GLU A 216 -8.70 2.16 -11.60
CA GLU A 216 -9.22 1.28 -12.63
C GLU A 216 -10.38 0.42 -12.11
N ALA A 217 -11.52 0.41 -12.80
CA ALA A 217 -12.53 -0.63 -12.64
C ALA A 217 -12.57 -1.51 -13.89
N ALA A 218 -12.62 -2.82 -13.71
CA ALA A 218 -12.65 -3.80 -14.77
C ALA A 218 -13.38 -5.08 -14.33
N TYR A 219 -13.63 -5.98 -15.26
CA TYR A 219 -13.93 -7.37 -14.91
C TYR A 219 -12.70 -8.05 -14.27
N PRO A 220 -12.89 -9.07 -13.41
CA PRO A 220 -11.80 -9.62 -12.62
C PRO A 220 -10.70 -10.28 -13.48
N ASP A 221 -9.45 -9.84 -13.31
CA ASP A 221 -8.28 -10.56 -13.82
C ASP A 221 -7.85 -11.60 -12.78
N ALA A 222 -7.84 -12.88 -13.16
CA ALA A 222 -7.43 -14.01 -12.31
C ALA A 222 -5.97 -13.92 -11.82
N ARG A 223 -5.16 -13.00 -12.34
CA ARG A 223 -3.81 -12.66 -11.85
C ARG A 223 -3.81 -11.65 -10.70
N LEU A 224 -4.89 -10.91 -10.50
CA LEU A 224 -4.99 -9.78 -9.57
C LEU A 224 -5.99 -10.02 -8.43
N VAL A 225 -7.08 -10.75 -8.67
CA VAL A 225 -8.05 -11.15 -7.63
C VAL A 225 -7.74 -12.54 -7.07
N LEU A 226 -8.22 -12.85 -5.87
CA LEU A 226 -8.15 -14.21 -5.33
C LEU A 226 -9.16 -15.12 -6.06
N SER A 227 -8.90 -16.43 -6.06
CA SER A 227 -9.88 -17.38 -6.60
C SER A 227 -11.18 -17.39 -5.79
N ALA A 228 -12.31 -17.72 -6.43
CA ALA A 228 -13.61 -17.79 -5.74
C ALA A 228 -13.61 -18.72 -4.50
N ALA A 229 -12.77 -19.76 -4.48
CA ALA A 229 -12.59 -20.62 -3.31
C ALA A 229 -11.94 -19.85 -2.13
N GLN A 230 -10.86 -19.12 -2.41
CA GLN A 230 -10.19 -18.26 -1.42
C GLN A 230 -11.10 -17.12 -0.96
N GLN A 231 -11.83 -16.45 -1.87
CA GLN A 231 -12.76 -15.39 -1.52
C GLN A 231 -13.89 -15.88 -0.60
N ASN A 232 -14.44 -17.08 -0.85
CA ASN A 232 -15.44 -17.71 0.01
C ASN A 232 -14.87 -18.08 1.39
N GLN A 233 -13.63 -18.58 1.44
CA GLN A 233 -12.92 -18.87 2.69
C GLN A 233 -12.64 -17.59 3.49
N ASP A 234 -12.15 -16.53 2.83
CA ASP A 234 -11.88 -15.22 3.43
C ASP A 234 -13.19 -14.60 3.98
N ALA A 235 -14.29 -14.68 3.22
CA ALA A 235 -15.62 -14.22 3.64
C ALA A 235 -16.23 -15.07 4.76
N PHE A 236 -15.88 -16.36 4.88
CA PHE A 236 -16.26 -17.18 6.03
C PHE A 236 -15.46 -16.78 7.28
N GLN A 237 -14.13 -16.67 7.19
CA GLN A 237 -13.28 -16.28 8.30
C GLN A 237 -13.66 -14.91 8.86
N LYS A 238 -13.89 -13.90 8.01
CA LYS A 238 -14.33 -12.56 8.43
C LYS A 238 -15.69 -12.56 9.15
N ARG A 239 -16.59 -13.50 8.84
CA ARG A 239 -17.91 -13.65 9.50
C ARG A 239 -17.82 -14.35 10.86
N VAL A 240 -16.95 -15.35 11.00
CA VAL A 240 -16.78 -16.10 12.26
C VAL A 240 -15.85 -15.35 13.23
N HIS A 241 -14.85 -14.66 12.71
CA HIS A 241 -13.84 -13.92 13.45
C HIS A 241 -13.68 -12.50 12.88
N PRO A 242 -14.50 -11.52 13.33
CA PRO A 242 -14.28 -10.12 13.02
C PRO A 242 -12.86 -9.70 13.44
N GLY A 243 -12.11 -9.09 12.53
CA GLY A 243 -10.68 -8.80 12.73
C GLY A 243 -9.72 -9.98 12.44
N PHE A 244 -10.17 -11.07 11.80
CA PHE A 244 -9.29 -12.16 11.37
C PHE A 244 -8.09 -11.64 10.56
N LEU A 245 -6.90 -12.08 10.94
CA LEU A 245 -5.64 -11.82 10.24
C LEU A 245 -5.18 -13.07 9.49
N TYR A 246 -4.71 -12.88 8.26
CA TYR A 246 -4.19 -13.94 7.41
C TYR A 246 -2.68 -14.05 7.61
N SER A 247 -2.06 -15.20 7.30
CA SER A 247 -0.59 -15.33 7.35
C SER A 247 0.13 -14.27 6.50
N ARG A 248 -0.48 -13.81 5.39
CA ARG A 248 0.04 -12.69 4.56
C ARG A 248 0.17 -11.36 5.31
N ASP A 249 -0.58 -11.16 6.41
CA ASP A 249 -0.51 -9.94 7.22
C ASP A 249 0.74 -9.86 8.10
N PHE A 250 1.47 -10.97 8.24
CA PHE A 250 2.71 -11.09 9.00
C PHE A 250 3.95 -11.07 8.09
N SER A 251 3.76 -10.81 6.80
CA SER A 251 4.82 -10.55 5.82
C SER A 251 4.88 -9.05 5.50
N LEU A 252 6.08 -8.49 5.43
CA LEU A 252 6.31 -7.07 5.13
C LEU A 252 7.32 -6.94 3.99
N ALA A 253 7.10 -6.01 3.06
CA ALA A 253 7.96 -5.79 1.89
C ALA A 253 8.28 -7.07 1.06
N GLY A 254 7.40 -8.08 1.08
CA GLY A 254 7.60 -9.38 0.42
C GLY A 254 8.38 -10.42 1.25
N TYR A 255 8.79 -10.08 2.48
CA TYR A 255 9.55 -10.94 3.39
C TYR A 255 8.69 -11.48 4.53
N THR A 256 8.81 -12.77 4.80
CA THR A 256 8.17 -13.44 5.95
C THR A 256 9.26 -13.82 6.96
N PRO A 257 9.09 -13.52 8.27
CA PRO A 257 9.99 -14.05 9.29
C PRO A 257 10.01 -15.58 9.28
N GLY A 258 11.13 -16.15 9.71
CA GLY A 258 11.38 -17.59 9.67
C GLY A 258 11.82 -18.15 8.31
N HIS A 259 11.59 -17.43 7.20
CA HIS A 259 12.06 -17.85 5.87
C HIS A 259 13.54 -17.49 5.64
N LEU A 260 14.18 -18.13 4.66
CA LEU A 260 15.51 -17.73 4.19
C LEU A 260 15.41 -16.42 3.38
N PHE A 261 16.34 -15.51 3.60
CA PHE A 261 16.43 -14.26 2.85
C PHE A 261 16.84 -14.50 1.39
N GLN A 262 16.17 -13.79 0.49
CA GLN A 262 16.51 -13.69 -0.93
C GLN A 262 16.66 -12.21 -1.29
N GLU A 263 17.78 -11.84 -1.90
CA GLU A 263 18.02 -10.45 -2.33
C GLU A 263 17.04 -10.08 -3.46
N PRO A 264 16.33 -8.94 -3.36
CA PRO A 264 15.28 -8.59 -4.31
C PRO A 264 15.90 -8.09 -5.62
N SER A 265 15.43 -8.59 -6.75
CA SER A 265 15.92 -8.19 -8.07
C SER A 265 15.55 -6.75 -8.48
N TRP A 266 14.70 -6.09 -7.70
CA TRP A 266 14.08 -4.79 -7.99
C TRP A 266 14.51 -3.67 -7.03
N ASP A 267 15.40 -3.93 -6.07
CA ASP A 267 15.84 -2.96 -5.07
C ASP A 267 17.32 -3.12 -4.74
N MET A 268 17.93 -2.04 -4.25
CA MET A 268 19.29 -2.06 -3.72
C MET A 268 19.28 -1.54 -2.29
N TRP A 269 20.11 -2.16 -1.45
CA TRP A 269 20.28 -1.76 -0.06
C TRP A 269 21.03 -0.42 0.02
N GLU A 270 20.64 0.42 0.98
CA GLU A 270 21.28 1.72 1.28
C GLU A 270 22.43 1.55 2.29
N LYS A 271 22.28 0.58 3.21
CA LYS A 271 23.22 0.34 4.32
C LYS A 271 23.15 -1.11 4.78
N LYS A 272 24.29 -1.66 5.20
CA LYS A 272 24.39 -2.93 5.92
C LYS A 272 24.98 -2.71 7.30
N VAL A 273 24.52 -3.49 8.28
CA VAL A 273 25.09 -3.56 9.63
C VAL A 273 25.26 -5.04 9.96
N VAL A 274 26.47 -5.46 10.30
CA VAL A 274 26.82 -6.87 10.52
C VAL A 274 27.45 -7.02 11.90
N ASN A 275 27.10 -8.08 12.61
CA ASN A 275 27.80 -8.55 13.81
C ASN A 275 28.06 -10.06 13.71
N SER A 276 28.61 -10.68 14.77
CA SER A 276 28.99 -12.10 14.76
C SER A 276 27.82 -13.11 14.72
N ARG A 277 26.57 -12.65 14.87
CA ARG A 277 25.36 -13.49 14.91
C ARG A 277 24.27 -13.06 13.92
N GLU A 278 24.30 -11.82 13.46
CA GLU A 278 23.21 -11.19 12.73
C GLU A 278 23.70 -10.19 11.69
N GLU A 279 22.87 -10.02 10.66
CA GLU A 279 23.07 -9.05 9.58
C GLU A 279 21.76 -8.28 9.37
N ILE A 280 21.83 -6.94 9.23
CA ILE A 280 20.69 -6.06 8.96
C ILE A 280 20.95 -5.30 7.67
N TRP A 281 20.07 -5.46 6.70
CA TRP A 281 20.08 -4.71 5.44
C TRP A 281 18.96 -3.68 5.45
N TYR A 282 19.30 -2.44 5.15
CA TYR A 282 18.38 -1.32 5.06
C TYR A 282 18.11 -1.01 3.59
N TYR A 283 16.84 -0.82 3.26
CA TYR A 283 16.34 -0.51 1.93
C TYR A 283 15.49 0.76 1.98
N PRO A 284 15.14 1.38 0.83
CA PRO A 284 14.18 2.47 0.75
C PRO A 284 12.83 2.07 1.40
N GLY A 285 12.58 2.60 2.59
CA GLY A 285 11.34 2.39 3.35
C GLY A 285 11.24 1.16 4.23
N TYR A 286 12.17 0.20 4.18
CA TYR A 286 12.16 -1.00 5.03
C TYR A 286 13.55 -1.47 5.45
N ALA A 287 13.61 -2.44 6.35
CA ALA A 287 14.84 -3.14 6.71
C ALA A 287 14.57 -4.61 7.04
N VAL A 288 15.53 -5.48 6.72
CA VAL A 288 15.48 -6.92 7.00
C VAL A 288 16.63 -7.29 7.91
N ARG A 289 16.34 -7.90 9.06
CA ARG A 289 17.32 -8.44 10.02
C ARG A 289 17.32 -9.97 9.92
N MET A 290 18.50 -10.54 9.80
CA MET A 290 18.74 -11.95 9.51
C MET A 290 19.72 -12.56 10.51
N SER A 291 19.64 -13.88 10.70
CA SER A 291 20.70 -14.65 11.38
C SER A 291 21.93 -14.84 10.49
N MET A 292 23.07 -15.09 11.11
CA MET A 292 24.29 -15.56 10.45
C MET A 292 24.68 -16.95 10.98
N PRO A 293 25.20 -17.86 10.13
CA PRO A 293 25.46 -17.69 8.70
C PRO A 293 24.22 -17.92 7.81
N ASP A 294 23.15 -18.50 8.35
CA ASP A 294 22.05 -19.10 7.55
C ASP A 294 21.16 -18.10 6.81
N LYS A 295 21.24 -16.80 7.12
CA LYS A 295 20.39 -15.73 6.58
C LYS A 295 18.88 -16.00 6.74
N LYS A 296 18.48 -16.64 7.83
CA LYS A 296 17.07 -16.77 8.21
C LYS A 296 16.55 -15.40 8.65
N ILE A 297 15.42 -14.95 8.11
CA ILE A 297 14.81 -13.66 8.41
C ILE A 297 14.26 -13.71 9.84
N LEU A 298 14.84 -12.90 10.74
CA LEU A 298 14.42 -12.79 12.13
C LEU A 298 13.33 -11.73 12.29
N MET A 299 13.53 -10.57 11.65
CA MET A 299 12.62 -9.43 11.71
C MET A 299 12.61 -8.65 10.40
N VAL A 300 11.46 -8.08 10.06
CA VAL A 300 11.27 -7.11 8.98
C VAL A 300 10.64 -5.85 9.56
N PHE A 301 11.14 -4.68 9.18
CA PHE A 301 10.70 -3.38 9.70
C PHE A 301 10.25 -2.47 8.56
N LEU A 302 9.10 -1.81 8.68
CA LEU A 302 8.77 -0.63 7.87
C LEU A 302 9.29 0.62 8.58
N ARG A 303 9.99 1.49 7.84
CA ARG A 303 10.73 2.65 8.37
C ARG A 303 10.24 3.99 7.85
N THR A 304 9.61 4.03 6.67
CA THR A 304 9.11 5.27 6.05
C THR A 304 7.76 5.02 5.37
N PRO A 305 7.02 6.06 4.95
CA PRO A 305 5.77 5.92 4.21
C PRO A 305 5.91 5.30 2.80
N GLN A 306 7.14 5.00 2.34
CA GLN A 306 7.41 4.46 1.00
C GLN A 306 7.04 2.98 0.86
N MET A 307 6.85 2.26 1.97
CA MET A 307 6.51 0.84 2.00
C MET A 307 5.26 0.64 2.87
N VAL A 308 4.41 -0.32 2.48
CA VAL A 308 3.11 -0.58 3.10
C VAL A 308 3.01 -2.02 3.60
N THR A 309 2.07 -2.25 4.52
CA THR A 309 1.65 -3.59 4.92
C THR A 309 0.77 -4.25 3.85
N SER A 310 0.48 -5.55 4.02
CA SER A 310 -0.50 -6.32 3.23
C SER A 310 -1.89 -5.65 3.12
N ARG A 311 -2.28 -4.85 4.12
CA ARG A 311 -3.57 -4.11 4.19
C ARG A 311 -3.42 -2.66 3.75
N GLY A 312 -2.26 -2.29 3.19
CA GLY A 312 -2.01 -0.99 2.58
C GLY A 312 -1.62 0.14 3.55
N LEU A 313 -1.52 -0.13 4.85
CA LEU A 313 -1.14 0.82 5.91
C LEU A 313 0.37 1.13 5.86
N ALA A 314 0.78 2.35 6.17
CA ALA A 314 2.18 2.79 6.20
C ALA A 314 2.60 3.41 7.54
N VAL A 315 3.90 3.64 7.72
CA VAL A 315 4.41 4.52 8.79
C VAL A 315 3.93 5.95 8.51
N GLY A 316 3.45 6.65 9.55
CA GLY A 316 2.85 7.98 9.45
C GLY A 316 1.32 8.01 9.27
N ASP A 317 0.67 6.85 9.09
CA ASP A 317 -0.79 6.77 9.08
C ASP A 317 -1.38 6.94 10.49
N GLN A 318 -2.68 7.27 10.55
CA GLN A 318 -3.41 7.38 11.80
C GLN A 318 -3.61 6.01 12.46
N LEU A 319 -3.52 6.00 13.79
CA LEU A 319 -3.83 4.88 14.66
C LEU A 319 -5.28 4.39 14.42
N SER A 320 -6.24 5.30 14.24
CA SER A 320 -7.63 4.92 13.90
C SER A 320 -7.75 4.13 12.60
N THR A 321 -6.86 4.34 11.63
CA THR A 321 -6.80 3.54 10.39
C THR A 321 -6.25 2.15 10.67
N MET A 322 -5.27 2.01 11.57
CA MET A 322 -4.76 0.70 11.99
C MET A 322 -5.81 -0.10 12.75
N GLU A 323 -6.52 0.54 13.69
CA GLU A 323 -7.56 -0.09 14.50
C GLU A 323 -8.73 -0.61 13.66
N GLU A 324 -9.14 0.12 12.62
CA GLU A 324 -10.12 -0.38 11.63
C GLU A 324 -9.57 -1.58 10.84
N LEU A 325 -8.36 -1.46 10.29
CA LEU A 325 -7.81 -2.46 9.38
C LEU A 325 -7.38 -3.76 10.06
N TYR A 326 -6.94 -3.71 11.32
CA TYR A 326 -6.40 -4.86 12.06
C TYR A 326 -7.29 -5.29 13.25
N GLY A 327 -8.27 -4.46 13.64
CA GLY A 327 -9.13 -4.75 14.77
C GLY A 327 -8.39 -4.76 16.11
N LYS A 328 -8.94 -5.47 17.09
CA LYS A 328 -8.39 -5.52 18.45
C LYS A 328 -7.11 -6.38 18.50
N PRO A 329 -5.99 -5.87 19.06
CA PRO A 329 -4.77 -6.67 19.23
C PRO A 329 -4.92 -7.75 20.30
N GLN A 330 -4.08 -8.79 20.24
CA GLN A 330 -3.98 -9.80 21.30
C GLN A 330 -3.33 -9.24 22.58
N LYS A 331 -2.42 -8.27 22.46
CA LYS A 331 -1.84 -7.53 23.58
C LYS A 331 -1.61 -6.07 23.20
N MET A 332 -1.77 -5.16 24.16
CA MET A 332 -1.36 -3.76 24.04
C MET A 332 -0.51 -3.41 25.26
N ASP A 333 0.67 -2.83 25.04
CA ASP A 333 1.49 -2.21 26.08
C ASP A 333 1.48 -0.70 25.88
N ALA A 334 1.23 0.08 26.93
CA ALA A 334 1.27 1.54 26.89
C ALA A 334 2.34 2.06 27.86
N ASP A 335 3.35 2.74 27.32
CA ASP A 335 4.30 3.52 28.11
C ASP A 335 3.78 4.96 28.21
N LEU A 336 3.16 5.26 29.34
CA LEU A 336 2.66 6.59 29.71
C LEU A 336 3.67 7.37 30.58
N SER A 337 4.87 6.83 30.81
CA SER A 337 5.85 7.39 31.77
C SER A 337 6.77 8.45 31.18
N SER A 338 6.73 8.65 29.86
CA SER A 338 7.53 9.64 29.13
C SER A 338 6.67 10.78 28.58
N ASP A 339 7.29 11.94 28.31
CA ASP A 339 6.66 13.13 27.73
C ASP A 339 6.03 12.89 26.33
N ARG A 340 6.27 11.72 25.72
CA ARG A 340 5.62 11.26 24.49
C ARG A 340 5.08 9.84 24.69
N PRO A 341 3.87 9.67 25.26
CA PRO A 341 3.23 8.38 25.47
C PRO A 341 3.24 7.47 24.25
N LYS A 342 3.75 6.25 24.39
CA LYS A 342 3.86 5.26 23.30
C LYS A 342 2.97 4.06 23.55
N SER A 343 2.21 3.67 22.53
CA SER A 343 1.39 2.46 22.55
C SER A 343 1.95 1.44 21.57
N THR A 344 2.09 0.19 22.02
CA THR A 344 2.60 -0.93 21.24
C THR A 344 1.53 -2.00 21.12
N TYR A 345 1.11 -2.29 19.89
CA TYR A 345 0.01 -3.20 19.56
C TYR A 345 0.59 -4.49 19.01
N PHE A 346 0.27 -5.62 19.63
CA PHE A 346 0.77 -6.94 19.25
C PHE A 346 -0.35 -7.78 18.64
N TYR A 347 -0.12 -8.20 17.41
CA TYR A 347 -0.96 -9.11 16.66
C TYR A 347 -0.25 -10.45 16.48
N LEU A 348 -0.99 -11.57 16.59
CA LEU A 348 -0.46 -12.92 16.37
C LEU A 348 -1.05 -13.57 15.12
N SER A 349 -0.23 -14.32 14.39
CA SER A 349 -0.67 -15.10 13.23
C SER A 349 -1.62 -16.25 13.61
N PRO A 350 -2.44 -16.77 12.68
CA PRO A 350 -3.35 -17.89 12.97
C PRO A 350 -2.66 -19.15 13.54
N ASP A 351 -1.47 -19.45 13.04
CA ASP A 351 -0.57 -20.52 13.51
C ASP A 351 0.20 -20.16 14.80
N SER A 352 0.15 -18.88 15.21
CA SER A 352 0.93 -18.29 16.31
C SER A 352 2.45 -18.48 16.17
N GLU A 353 2.97 -18.61 14.94
CA GLU A 353 4.40 -18.67 14.63
C GLU A 353 5.02 -17.29 14.37
N ASN A 354 4.19 -16.28 14.07
CA ASN A 354 4.63 -14.91 13.78
C ASN A 354 3.87 -13.87 14.61
N VAL A 355 4.53 -12.73 14.84
CA VAL A 355 3.98 -11.56 15.53
C VAL A 355 4.16 -10.33 14.65
N LEU A 356 3.09 -9.53 14.52
CA LEU A 356 3.09 -8.23 13.88
C LEU A 356 2.91 -7.17 14.97
N ILE A 357 3.76 -6.15 14.97
CA ILE A 357 3.84 -5.13 16.01
C ILE A 357 3.72 -3.75 15.38
N PHE A 358 2.80 -2.93 15.88
CA PHE A 358 2.71 -1.51 15.57
C PHE A 358 3.16 -0.68 16.77
N TYR A 359 4.04 0.29 16.51
CA TYR A 359 4.42 1.32 17.47
C TYR A 359 3.69 2.61 17.11
N ALA A 360 2.94 3.18 18.05
CA ALA A 360 2.18 4.41 17.85
C ALA A 360 2.58 5.51 18.85
N ASP A 361 2.63 6.74 18.35
CA ASP A 361 2.61 7.95 19.17
C ASP A 361 1.17 8.16 19.65
N SER A 362 0.94 8.04 20.96
CA SER A 362 -0.42 8.12 21.52
C SER A 362 -0.91 9.56 21.67
N THR A 363 0.00 10.55 21.59
CA THR A 363 -0.34 11.99 21.64
C THR A 363 -0.74 12.49 20.26
N GLN A 364 -0.02 12.07 19.21
CA GLN A 364 -0.32 12.46 17.83
C GLN A 364 -1.30 11.50 17.14
N GLY A 365 -1.53 10.31 17.71
CA GLY A 365 -2.39 9.29 17.12
C GLY A 365 -1.83 8.70 15.82
N ILE A 366 -0.51 8.63 15.65
CA ILE A 366 0.15 8.17 14.40
C ILE A 366 1.08 6.97 14.62
N ILE A 367 1.20 6.14 13.59
CA ILE A 367 2.12 4.99 13.59
C ILE A 367 3.56 5.48 13.35
N GLN A 368 4.45 5.20 14.29
CA GLN A 368 5.89 5.48 14.19
C GLN A 368 6.70 4.33 13.59
N GLY A 369 6.17 3.10 13.57
CA GLY A 369 6.86 1.94 13.01
C GLY A 369 6.00 0.69 12.95
N VAL A 370 6.31 -0.20 12.01
CA VAL A 370 5.68 -1.52 11.84
C VAL A 370 6.77 -2.59 11.80
N LEU A 371 6.57 -3.71 12.48
CA LEU A 371 7.56 -4.78 12.63
C LEU A 371 6.87 -6.15 12.53
N ALA A 372 7.42 -7.05 11.72
CA ALA A 372 7.05 -8.47 11.70
C ALA A 372 8.23 -9.33 12.17
N SER A 373 7.98 -10.33 13.00
CA SER A 373 9.00 -11.22 13.60
C SER A 373 8.45 -12.62 13.85
N GLU A 374 9.34 -13.61 13.99
CA GLU A 374 8.97 -14.91 14.55
C GLU A 374 8.49 -14.75 16.00
N ASN A 375 7.45 -15.48 16.38
CA ASN A 375 6.89 -15.52 17.73
C ASN A 375 7.61 -16.58 18.58
N VAL A 376 8.60 -16.14 19.36
CA VAL A 376 9.38 -17.03 20.23
C VAL A 376 8.54 -17.47 21.44
N LYS A 377 7.96 -18.67 21.34
CA LYS A 377 7.26 -19.34 22.46
C LYS A 377 8.26 -19.61 23.60
N GLU A 378 7.88 -19.27 24.83
CA GLU A 378 8.77 -19.16 26.02
C GLU A 378 9.35 -20.50 26.55
N GLY A 379 9.31 -21.59 25.76
CA GLY A 379 9.66 -22.95 26.15
C GLY A 379 11.04 -23.47 25.72
N SER A 380 11.74 -22.83 24.77
CA SER A 380 13.05 -23.32 24.27
C SER A 380 14.28 -22.66 24.91
N LEU A 381 14.09 -21.69 25.81
CA LEU A 381 15.18 -20.92 26.43
C LEU A 381 15.64 -21.45 27.81
N LEU A 382 15.20 -22.65 28.22
CA LEU A 382 15.58 -23.28 29.48
C LEU A 382 16.57 -24.45 29.34
N SER A 383 17.10 -24.72 28.14
CA SER A 383 18.18 -25.70 27.92
C SER A 383 19.55 -25.06 27.73
N VAL A 384 19.94 -24.17 28.66
CA VAL A 384 21.34 -23.78 28.86
C VAL A 384 21.61 -23.72 30.37
N HIS A 385 22.10 -24.84 30.90
CA HIS A 385 22.90 -24.90 32.13
C HIS A 385 24.35 -25.15 31.73
#